data_AF-A0A4R7ZRL8-F1
#
_entry.id   AF-A0A4R7ZRL8-F1
#
_cell.length_a   1.000
_cell.length_b   1.000
_cell.length_c   1.000
_cell.angle_alpha   90.00
_cell.angle_beta   90.00
_cell.angle_gamma   90.00
#
_symmetry.space_group_name_H-M   'P 1'
#
loop_
_entity.id
_entity.type
_entity.pdbx_description
1 polymer ?
#
loop_
_entity_poly.entity_id
_entity_poly.type
_entity_poly.pdbx_seq_one_letter_code
_entity_poly.pdbx_strand_id
1 'polypeptide(L)'
;MNYTNVINEVMKQTGKDKEICTKIADAYEEYCTKEIKRPFKPEVDADMVSWIANKTGYAHDDVANILQVLVGVVRGGIRKKIPFMK
;
A
#
# COMPACT_ATOMS: atom_id res chain seq x y z
N MET A 1 -8.74 -0.09 10.81
CA MET A 1 -9.51 0.05 9.55
C MET A 1 -9.52 -1.34 8.93
N ASN A 2 -10.63 -1.84 8.36
CA ASN A 2 -10.59 -3.16 7.70
C ASN A 2 -9.94 -3.03 6.31
N TYR A 3 -9.33 -4.10 5.81
CA TYR A 3 -8.60 -4.13 4.54
C TYR A 3 -9.47 -3.67 3.35
N THR A 4 -10.73 -4.11 3.32
CA THR A 4 -11.71 -3.71 2.29
C THR A 4 -11.91 -2.19 2.22
N ASN A 5 -12.00 -1.49 3.36
CA ASN A 5 -12.14 -0.03 3.36
C ASN A 5 -10.86 0.67 2.87
N VAL A 6 -9.68 0.11 3.16
CA VAL A 6 -8.41 0.64 2.62
C VAL A 6 -8.42 0.55 1.10
N ILE A 7 -8.70 -0.63 0.55
CA ILE A 7 -8.73 -0.84 -0.91
C ILE A 7 -9.76 0.05 -1.59
N ASN A 8 -10.97 0.17 -1.03
CA ASN A 8 -12.00 1.05 -1.60
C ASN A 8 -11.56 2.52 -1.64
N GLU A 9 -10.86 3.00 -0.60
CA GLU A 9 -10.35 4.38 -0.56
C GLU A 9 -9.20 4.57 -1.56
N VAL A 10 -8.31 3.58 -1.68
CA VAL A 10 -7.22 3.60 -2.68
C VAL A 10 -7.78 3.61 -4.09
N MET A 11 -8.77 2.77 -4.40
CA MET A 11 -9.47 2.77 -5.70
C MET A 11 -10.07 4.14 -6.00
N LYS A 12 -10.76 4.74 -5.04
CA LYS A 12 -11.40 6.04 -5.19
C LYS A 12 -10.41 7.16 -5.50
N GLN A 13 -9.23 7.15 -4.86
CA GLN A 13 -8.23 8.21 -5.03
C GLN A 13 -7.33 8.00 -6.26
N THR A 14 -7.11 6.76 -6.68
CA THR A 14 -6.25 6.43 -7.83
C THR A 14 -7.01 6.27 -9.14
N GLY A 15 -8.32 6.04 -9.09
CA GLY A 15 -9.13 5.70 -10.27
C GLY A 15 -8.82 4.31 -10.85
N LYS A 16 -8.13 3.45 -10.10
CA LYS A 16 -7.70 2.12 -10.54
C LYS A 16 -8.65 1.03 -10.06
N ASP A 17 -8.70 -0.04 -10.85
CA ASP A 17 -9.56 -1.19 -10.56
C ASP A 17 -9.16 -1.90 -9.26
N LYS A 18 -10.15 -2.51 -8.63
CA LYS A 18 -9.99 -3.25 -7.36
C LYS A 18 -8.88 -4.30 -7.45
N GLU A 19 -8.80 -5.00 -8.57
CA GLU A 19 -7.82 -6.07 -8.76
C GLU A 19 -6.38 -5.54 -8.66
N ILE A 20 -6.09 -4.44 -9.36
CA ILE A 20 -4.76 -3.80 -9.38
C ILE A 20 -4.41 -3.30 -7.97
N CYS A 21 -5.33 -2.58 -7.33
CA CYS A 21 -5.16 -2.08 -5.97
C CYS A 21 -4.90 -3.19 -4.95
N THR A 22 -5.62 -4.31 -5.06
CA THR A 22 -5.48 -5.47 -4.15
C THR A 22 -4.12 -6.15 -4.36
N LYS A 23 -3.76 -6.46 -5.62
CA LYS A 23 -2.48 -7.11 -5.94
C LYS A 23 -1.27 -6.27 -5.47
N ILE A 24 -1.32 -4.96 -5.63
CA ILE A 24 -0.25 -4.06 -5.18
C ILE A 24 -0.21 -3.97 -3.65
N ALA A 25 -1.37 -3.92 -2.97
CA ALA A 25 -1.42 -3.92 -1.52
C ALA A 25 -0.88 -5.24 -0.91
N ASP A 26 -1.21 -6.38 -1.50
CA ASP A 26 -0.69 -7.69 -1.07
C ASP A 26 0.82 -7.79 -1.31
N ALA A 27 1.30 -7.31 -2.47
CA ALA A 27 2.72 -7.25 -2.76
C ALA A 27 3.47 -6.29 -1.82
N TYR A 28 2.84 -5.18 -1.42
CA TYR A 28 3.38 -4.26 -0.42
C TYR A 28 3.52 -4.90 0.96
N GLU A 29 2.51 -5.64 1.42
CA GLU A 29 2.57 -6.39 2.68
C GLU A 29 3.68 -7.44 2.64
N GLU A 30 3.82 -8.14 1.52
CA GLU A 30 4.90 -9.10 1.32
C GLU A 30 6.28 -8.43 1.34
N TYR A 31 6.45 -7.30 0.65
CA TYR A 31 7.69 -6.51 0.66
C TYR A 31 8.05 -6.06 2.08
N CYS A 32 7.08 -5.54 2.84
CA CYS A 32 7.29 -5.14 4.23
C CYS A 32 7.75 -6.31 5.10
N THR A 33 7.15 -7.48 4.90
CA THR A 33 7.47 -8.70 5.65
C THR A 33 8.84 -9.27 5.29
N LYS A 34 9.16 -9.38 4.00
CA LYS A 34 10.36 -10.09 3.51
C LYS A 34 11.60 -9.20 3.45
N GLU A 35 11.46 -8.01 2.85
CA GLU A 35 12.59 -7.11 2.58
C GLU A 35 12.87 -6.21 3.80
N ILE A 36 11.84 -5.56 4.34
CA ILE A 36 12.00 -4.58 5.43
C ILE A 36 11.99 -5.24 6.81
N LYS A 37 11.40 -6.45 6.92
CA LYS A 37 11.18 -7.17 8.18
C LYS A 37 10.44 -6.30 9.22
N ARG A 38 9.46 -5.53 8.75
CA ARG A 38 8.61 -4.65 9.58
C ARG A 38 7.16 -4.72 9.08
N PRO A 39 6.17 -4.49 9.95
CA PRO A 39 4.76 -4.57 9.56
C PRO A 39 4.32 -3.46 8.59
N PHE A 40 5.11 -2.39 8.47
CA PHE A 40 4.74 -1.23 7.66
C PHE A 40 5.96 -0.37 7.36
N LYS A 41 6.01 0.19 6.14
CA LYS A 41 6.98 1.20 5.73
C LYS A 41 6.27 2.53 5.41
N PRO A 42 6.57 3.62 6.13
CA PRO A 42 5.80 4.87 6.04
C PRO A 42 6.11 5.74 4.82
N GLU A 43 7.10 5.35 4.02
CA GLU A 43 7.63 6.11 2.89
C GLU A 43 7.80 5.18 1.68
N VAL A 44 7.37 5.64 0.51
CA VAL A 44 7.50 4.91 -0.75
C VAL A 44 8.81 5.35 -1.40
N ASP A 45 9.69 4.40 -1.68
CA ASP A 45 10.94 4.63 -2.40
C ASP A 45 11.02 3.82 -3.70
N ALA A 46 12.01 4.15 -4.52
CA ALA A 46 12.19 3.55 -5.85
C ALA A 46 12.41 2.04 -5.78
N ASP A 47 13.09 1.54 -4.75
CA ASP A 47 13.35 0.11 -4.58
C ASP A 47 12.06 -0.67 -4.31
N MET A 48 11.20 -0.15 -3.44
CA MET A 48 9.87 -0.72 -3.19
C MET A 48 9.01 -0.72 -4.45
N VAL A 49 8.95 0.41 -5.16
CA VAL A 49 8.17 0.52 -6.39
C VAL A 49 8.66 -0.50 -7.42
N SER A 50 9.97 -0.59 -7.62
CA SER A 50 10.57 -1.51 -8.58
C SER A 50 10.33 -2.98 -8.21
N TRP A 51 10.50 -3.33 -6.93
CA TRP A 51 10.26 -4.69 -6.46
C TRP A 51 8.79 -5.10 -6.67
N ILE A 52 7.85 -4.23 -6.32
CA ILE A 52 6.42 -4.50 -6.45
C ILE A 52 5.99 -4.52 -7.93
N ALA A 53 6.49 -3.60 -8.75
CA ALA A 53 6.23 -3.59 -10.19
C ALA A 53 6.72 -4.88 -10.86
N ASN A 54 7.95 -5.31 -10.57
CA ASN A 54 8.51 -6.56 -11.10
C ASN A 54 7.70 -7.79 -10.66
N LYS A 55 7.21 -7.79 -9.42
CA LYS A 55 6.43 -8.91 -8.87
C LYS A 55 5.01 -8.98 -9.41
N THR A 56 4.36 -7.84 -9.58
CA THR A 56 2.95 -7.77 -9.98
C THR A 56 2.75 -7.67 -11.49
N GLY A 57 3.79 -7.27 -12.23
CA GLY A 57 3.74 -7.02 -13.67
C GLY A 57 3.07 -5.69 -14.05
N TYR A 58 2.75 -4.82 -13.09
CA TYR A 58 2.13 -3.52 -13.35
C TYR A 58 3.18 -2.43 -13.65
N ALA A 59 2.75 -1.37 -14.34
CA ALA A 59 3.59 -0.24 -14.66
C ALA A 59 4.10 0.48 -13.39
N HIS A 60 5.35 0.94 -13.42
CA HIS A 60 5.99 1.60 -12.28
C HIS A 60 5.20 2.83 -11.81
N ASP A 61 4.68 3.63 -12.75
CA ASP A 61 3.89 4.83 -12.43
C ASP A 61 2.58 4.47 -11.70
N ASP A 62 1.91 3.41 -12.13
CA ASP A 62 0.68 2.92 -11.50
C ASP A 62 0.97 2.39 -10.09
N VAL A 63 2.06 1.62 -9.94
CA VAL A 63 2.51 1.09 -8.65
C VAL A 63 2.88 2.23 -7.70
N ALA A 64 3.67 3.20 -8.15
CA ALA A 64 4.07 4.34 -7.35
C ALA A 64 2.86 5.15 -6.86
N ASN A 65 1.93 5.46 -7.75
CA ASN A 65 0.70 6.18 -7.39
C ASN A 65 -0.13 5.41 -6.36
N ILE A 66 -0.38 4.12 -6.59
CA ILE A 66 -1.17 3.28 -5.69
C ILE A 66 -0.48 3.14 -4.32
N LEU A 67 0.83 2.94 -4.28
CA LEU A 67 1.58 2.82 -3.02
C LEU A 67 1.55 4.12 -2.22
N GLN A 68 1.72 5.27 -2.87
CA GLN A 68 1.67 6.58 -2.19
C GLN A 68 0.31 6.79 -1.53
N VAL A 69 -0.77 6.50 -2.26
CA VAL A 69 -2.13 6.57 -1.73
C VAL A 69 -2.36 5.54 -0.62
N LEU A 70 -1.95 4.28 -0.81
CA LEU A 70 -2.08 3.21 0.18
C LEU A 70 -1.40 3.58 1.50
N VAL A 71 -0.13 4.00 1.45
CA VAL A 71 0.65 4.44 2.61
C VAL A 71 -0.02 5.66 3.25
N GLY A 72 -0.51 6.61 2.46
CA GLY A 72 -1.25 7.79 2.95
C GLY A 72 -2.54 7.42 3.69
N VAL A 73 -3.36 6.56 3.11
CA VAL A 73 -4.62 6.06 3.69
C VAL A 73 -4.36 5.29 4.99
N VAL A 74 -3.34 4.43 5.01
CA VAL A 74 -2.95 3.68 6.22
C VAL A 74 -2.44 4.64 7.29
N ARG A 75 -1.54 5.59 6.97
CA ARG A 75 -1.05 6.61 7.92
C ARG A 75 -2.18 7.50 8.47
N GLY A 76 -3.11 7.91 7.62
CA GLY A 76 -4.28 8.71 8.00
C GLY A 76 -5.26 7.94 8.88
N GLY A 77 -5.45 6.65 8.61
CA GLY A 77 -6.23 5.73 9.43
C GLY A 77 -5.59 5.45 10.80
N ILE A 78 -4.25 5.33 10.84
CA ILE A 78 -3.47 5.20 12.08
C ILE A 78 -3.61 6.49 12.93
N ARG A 79 -3.53 7.69 12.35
CA ARG A 79 -3.72 8.95 13.11
C ARG A 79 -5.13 9.11 13.70
N LYS A 80 -6.17 8.51 13.12
CA LYS A 80 -7.56 8.59 13.61
C LYS A 80 -7.98 7.44 14.53
N LYS A 81 -7.16 6.39 14.72
CA LYS A 81 -7.49 5.22 15.57
C LYS A 81 -6.30 4.71 16.38
N ILE A 82 -5.67 5.58 17.18
CA ILE A 82 -4.78 5.14 18.27
C ILE A 82 -5.30 5.69 19.60
N PRO A 83 -6.01 4.91 20.43
CA PRO A 83 -5.56 4.74 21.81
C PRO A 83 -4.33 3.83 21.75
N PHE A 84 -3.18 4.36 22.17
CA PHE A 84 -1.93 3.59 22.20
C PHE A 84 -2.14 2.43 23.16
N MET A 85 -2.05 1.20 22.64
CA MET A 85 -1.92 -0.06 23.38
C MET A 85 -3.02 -0.36 24.42
N LYS A 86 -3.72 -1.47 24.20
CA LYS A 86 -4.04 -2.42 25.28
C LYS A 86 -3.62 -3.80 24.82
#